data_AF-A0A0D0KU27-F1
#
_entry.id   AF-A0A0D0KU27-F1
#
_cell.length_a   1.000
_cell.length_b   1.000
_cell.length_c   1.000
_cell.angle_alpha   90.00
_cell.angle_beta   90.00
_cell.angle_gamma   90.00
#
_symmetry.space_group_name_H-M   'P 1'
#
loop_
_entity.id
_entity.type
_entity.pdbx_description
1 polymer ?
#
loop_
_entity_poly.entity_id
_entity_poly.type
_entity_poly.pdbx_seq_one_letter_code
_entity_poly.pdbx_strand_id
1 'polypeptide(L)'
;MTQAKTSKTPPTDPKDATKDAGGGKTKVEQGGESAPRLPHERDQSSDSQQTPDGQPTKVGRQAHEDVERGVVDTDRGPEADRVYNDKVKR
;
A
#
# COMPACT_ATOMS: atom_id res chain seq x y z
N MET A 1 -43.21 7.80 32.18
CA MET A 1 -42.94 7.37 30.79
C MET A 1 -42.46 8.58 30.00
N THR A 2 -41.15 8.75 29.90
CA THR A 2 -40.50 9.83 29.16
C THR A 2 -39.98 9.27 27.84
N GLN A 3 -40.50 9.77 26.72
CA GLN A 3 -40.24 9.24 25.39
C GLN A 3 -38.80 9.58 24.92
N ALA A 4 -38.11 8.56 24.41
CA ALA A 4 -36.80 8.66 23.79
C ALA A 4 -36.89 9.38 22.43
N LYS A 5 -36.05 10.39 22.22
CA LYS A 5 -35.88 11.05 20.92
C LYS A 5 -34.83 10.27 20.12
N THR A 6 -35.28 9.53 19.10
CA THR A 6 -34.41 8.93 18.09
C THR A 6 -34.01 10.00 17.07
N SER A 7 -32.74 10.38 17.05
CA SER A 7 -32.17 11.23 15.99
C SER A 7 -32.03 10.41 14.72
N LYS A 8 -32.85 10.72 13.72
CA LYS A 8 -32.88 10.08 12.41
C LYS A 8 -31.75 10.66 11.55
N THR A 9 -30.69 9.90 11.32
CA THR A 9 -29.66 10.21 10.31
C THR A 9 -30.31 10.15 8.91
N PRO A 10 -30.03 11.10 8.00
CA PRO A 10 -30.60 11.07 6.65
C PRO A 10 -30.01 9.89 5.85
N PRO A 11 -30.77 9.34 4.89
CA PRO A 11 -30.32 8.18 4.11
C PRO A 11 -29.21 8.61 3.15
N THR A 12 -27.99 8.16 3.41
CA THR A 12 -26.91 8.22 2.43
C THR A 12 -27.25 7.29 1.26
N ASP A 13 -27.31 7.85 0.06
CA ASP A 13 -27.51 7.12 -1.18
C ASP A 13 -26.54 5.92 -1.29
N PRO A 14 -27.02 4.70 -1.59
CA PRO A 14 -26.21 3.48 -1.60
C PRO A 14 -25.18 3.41 -2.74
N LYS A 15 -25.08 4.45 -3.58
CA LYS A 15 -24.21 4.45 -4.77
C LYS A 15 -22.77 4.87 -4.51
N ASP A 16 -22.45 5.42 -3.32
CA ASP A 16 -21.12 5.97 -3.02
C ASP A 16 -20.44 5.40 -1.76
N ALA A 17 -20.87 4.23 -1.27
CA ALA A 17 -20.21 3.56 -0.15
C ALA A 17 -18.93 2.79 -0.58
N THR A 18 -18.15 3.31 -1.52
CA THR A 18 -16.91 2.67 -1.96
C THR A 18 -15.74 3.25 -1.19
N LYS A 19 -15.13 2.47 -0.32
CA LYS A 19 -13.93 2.88 0.43
C LYS A 19 -12.78 3.12 -0.56
N ASP A 20 -12.26 4.34 -0.53
CA ASP A 20 -11.04 4.75 -1.23
C ASP A 20 -9.84 4.03 -0.60
N ALA A 21 -8.96 3.47 -1.43
CA ALA A 21 -7.77 2.74 -1.00
C ALA A 21 -6.65 3.64 -0.43
N GLY A 22 -6.86 4.96 -0.41
CA GLY A 22 -5.81 5.94 -0.22
C GLY A 22 -5.00 6.11 -1.50
N GLY A 23 -5.46 7.00 -2.38
CA GLY A 23 -4.58 7.71 -3.32
C GLY A 23 -4.55 7.23 -4.78
N GLY A 24 -5.46 6.34 -5.20
CA GLY A 24 -5.60 5.88 -6.58
C GLY A 24 -6.99 6.11 -7.17
N LYS A 25 -7.14 6.01 -8.51
CA LYS A 25 -8.46 6.02 -9.17
C LYS A 25 -9.21 4.68 -9.06
N THR A 26 -8.58 3.67 -8.46
CA THR A 26 -9.09 2.32 -8.28
C THR A 26 -9.79 2.20 -6.93
N LYS A 27 -10.99 1.62 -6.93
CA LYS A 27 -11.78 1.36 -5.72
C LYS A 27 -11.48 -0.07 -5.26
N VAL A 28 -11.26 -0.27 -3.95
CA VAL A 28 -10.96 -1.62 -3.42
C VAL A 28 -12.21 -2.48 -3.27
N GLU A 29 -13.38 -1.86 -3.20
CA GLU A 29 -14.67 -2.55 -3.10
C GLU A 29 -15.71 -1.88 -4.02
N GLN A 30 -16.47 -2.70 -4.75
CA GLN A 30 -17.61 -2.26 -5.56
C GLN A 30 -18.89 -2.81 -4.93
N GLY A 31 -19.45 -2.08 -3.95
CA GLY A 31 -20.79 -2.30 -3.39
C GLY A 31 -20.99 -3.65 -2.67
N GLY A 32 -20.86 -3.64 -1.35
CA GLY A 32 -21.19 -4.78 -0.49
C GLY A 32 -20.86 -4.50 0.99
N GLU A 33 -21.41 -5.29 1.91
CA GLU A 33 -20.98 -5.26 3.32
C GLU A 33 -19.52 -5.73 3.40
N SER A 34 -18.67 -4.86 3.94
CA SER A 34 -17.22 -5.07 4.06
C SER A 34 -16.95 -6.17 5.11
N ALA A 35 -16.93 -7.42 4.67
CA ALA A 35 -16.36 -8.52 5.45
C ALA A 35 -14.83 -8.37 5.51
N PRO A 36 -14.16 -8.82 6.58
CA PRO A 36 -12.70 -8.88 6.59
C PRO A 36 -12.21 -9.66 5.37
N ARG A 37 -11.35 -9.04 4.56
CA ARG A 37 -10.75 -9.67 3.38
C ARG A 37 -10.03 -10.96 3.75
N LEU A 38 -10.08 -11.95 2.87
CA LEU A 38 -9.25 -13.14 3.00
C LEU A 38 -7.76 -12.78 2.86
N PRO A 39 -6.81 -13.56 3.42
CA PRO A 39 -5.39 -13.24 3.34
C PRO A 39 -4.90 -13.00 1.91
N HIS A 40 -5.29 -13.86 0.96
CA HIS A 40 -4.91 -13.73 -0.45
C HIS A 40 -5.60 -12.54 -1.15
N GLU A 41 -6.76 -12.08 -0.68
CA GLU A 41 -7.41 -10.87 -1.21
C GLU A 41 -6.70 -9.61 -0.72
N ARG A 42 -6.27 -9.60 0.56
CA ARG A 42 -5.47 -8.52 1.12
C ARG A 42 -4.08 -8.45 0.49
N ASP A 43 -3.47 -9.60 0.18
CA ASP A 43 -2.15 -9.62 -0.46
C ASP A 43 -2.19 -9.08 -1.90
N GLN A 44 -3.33 -9.23 -2.59
CA GLN A 44 -3.53 -8.72 -3.95
C GLN A 44 -4.02 -7.27 -4.00
N SER A 45 -4.30 -6.63 -2.86
CA SER A 45 -4.84 -5.28 -2.84
C SER A 45 -3.73 -4.23 -2.98
N SER A 46 -4.08 -3.05 -3.54
CA SER A 46 -3.10 -1.97 -3.78
C SER A 46 -2.52 -1.38 -2.49
N ASP A 47 -3.27 -1.45 -1.41
CA ASP A 47 -2.88 -1.05 -0.05
C ASP A 47 -2.01 -2.10 0.67
N SER A 48 -1.72 -3.26 0.06
CA SER A 48 -0.92 -4.33 0.68
C SER A 48 0.50 -3.91 1.06
N GLN A 49 1.04 -2.90 0.40
CA GLN A 49 2.39 -2.36 0.65
C GLN A 49 2.38 -1.06 1.48
N GLN A 50 1.20 -0.56 1.87
CA GLN A 50 1.11 0.64 2.69
C GLN A 50 1.64 0.36 4.10
N THR A 51 2.45 1.26 4.63
CA THR A 51 2.83 1.23 6.04
C THR A 51 1.67 1.75 6.90
N PRO A 52 1.54 1.29 8.16
CA PRO A 52 0.42 1.68 9.02
C PRO A 52 0.25 3.20 9.21
N ASP A 53 1.34 3.95 9.14
CA ASP A 53 1.43 5.40 9.31
C ASP A 53 1.64 6.17 7.99
N GLY A 54 1.67 5.46 6.85
CA GLY A 54 1.99 6.01 5.53
C GLY A 54 3.42 6.57 5.42
N GLN A 55 4.27 6.36 6.42
CA GLN A 55 5.66 6.80 6.42
C GLN A 55 6.58 5.67 5.95
N PRO A 56 7.72 5.99 5.32
CA PRO A 56 8.72 4.97 5.00
C PRO A 56 9.13 4.22 6.27
N THR A 57 9.33 2.90 6.15
CA THR A 57 9.81 2.09 7.27
C THR A 57 11.15 2.62 7.79
N LYS A 58 11.51 2.30 9.04
CA LYS A 58 12.82 2.69 9.60
C LYS A 58 13.98 2.27 8.68
N VAL A 59 13.90 1.06 8.14
CA VAL A 59 14.90 0.52 7.21
C VAL A 59 14.90 1.30 5.89
N GLY A 60 13.72 1.63 5.36
CA GLY A 60 13.60 2.44 4.14
C GLY A 60 14.23 3.83 4.28
N ARG A 61 14.03 4.50 5.43
CA ARG A 61 14.68 5.78 5.72
C ARG A 61 16.19 5.66 5.80
N GLN A 62 16.70 4.67 6.54
CA GLN A 62 18.14 4.43 6.64
C GLN A 62 18.77 4.15 5.27
N ALA A 63 18.13 3.31 4.45
CA ALA A 63 18.61 3.00 3.11
C ALA A 63 18.67 4.25 2.22
N HIS A 64 17.67 5.14 2.33
CA HIS A 64 17.68 6.42 1.63
C HIS A 64 18.85 7.31 2.08
N GLU A 65 19.03 7.48 3.39
CA GLU A 65 20.14 8.27 3.95
C GLU A 65 21.52 7.67 3.57
N ASP A 66 21.63 6.34 3.50
CA ASP A 66 22.84 5.65 3.07
C ASP A 66 23.17 5.95 1.59
N VAL A 67 22.16 5.95 0.71
CA VAL A 67 22.35 6.34 -0.70
C VAL A 67 22.71 7.83 -0.81
N GLU A 68 22.02 8.71 -0.09
CA GLU A 68 22.29 10.16 -0.10
C GLU A 68 23.69 10.51 0.36
N ARG A 69 24.22 9.80 1.36
CA ARG A 69 25.60 9.98 1.84
C ARG A 69 26.65 9.26 0.96
N GLY A 70 26.23 8.58 -0.11
CA GLY A 70 27.11 7.95 -1.09
C GLY A 70 27.61 6.56 -0.71
N VAL A 71 26.92 5.84 0.18
CA VAL A 71 27.19 4.42 0.42
C VAL A 71 26.79 3.63 -0.82
N VAL A 72 27.73 2.84 -1.31
CA VAL A 72 27.51 1.94 -2.44
C VAL A 72 27.32 0.53 -1.91
N ASP A 73 26.52 -0.26 -2.62
CA ASP A 73 26.39 -1.68 -2.34
C ASP A 73 27.77 -2.37 -2.40
N THR A 74 27.98 -3.29 -1.47
CA THR A 74 29.25 -4.03 -1.31
C THR A 74 29.13 -5.49 -1.70
N ASP A 75 27.94 -5.90 -2.14
CA ASP A 75 27.72 -7.24 -2.64
C ASP A 75 28.38 -7.46 -4.03
N ARG A 76 28.29 -8.69 -4.54
CA ARG A 76 28.84 -9.03 -5.86
C ARG A 76 27.88 -8.73 -7.01
N GLY A 77 26.68 -8.23 -6.72
CA GLY A 77 25.62 -7.99 -7.70
C GLY A 77 26.07 -7.06 -8.83
N PRO A 78 26.58 -5.84 -8.52
CA PRO A 78 27.04 -4.90 -9.54
C PRO A 78 28.13 -5.46 -10.45
N GLU A 79 29.11 -6.17 -9.89
CA GLU A 79 30.19 -6.75 -10.69
C GLU A 79 29.70 -7.94 -11.53
N ALA A 80 28.81 -8.78 -10.98
CA ALA A 80 28.22 -9.89 -11.73
C ALA A 80 27.36 -9.38 -12.89
N ASP A 81 26.56 -8.34 -12.68
CA ASP A 81 25.73 -7.73 -13.71
C ASP A 81 26.59 -7.10 -14.83
N ARG A 82 27.64 -6.34 -14.48
CA ARG A 82 28.59 -5.81 -15.48
C ARG A 82 29.21 -6.92 -16.32
N VAL A 83 29.75 -7.96 -15.69
CA VAL A 83 30.38 -9.07 -16.42
C VAL A 83 29.38 -9.78 -17.33
N TYR A 84 28.15 -9.99 -16.86
CA TYR A 84 27.10 -10.60 -17.66
C TYR A 84 26.78 -9.76 -18.90
N ASN A 85 26.52 -8.47 -18.72
CA ASN A 85 26.14 -7.58 -19.82
C ASN A 85 27.28 -7.32 -20.82
N ASP A 86 28.53 -7.22 -20.35
CA ASP A 86 29.67 -6.90 -21.20
C ASP A 86 30.24 -8.11 -21.95
N LYS A 87 30.21 -9.29 -21.32
CA LYS A 87 30.99 -10.45 -21.78
C LYS A 87 30.18 -11.69 -22.10
N VAL A 88 29.00 -11.86 -21.51
CA VAL A 88 28.23 -13.11 -21.60
C VAL A 88 27.01 -12.94 -22.48
N LYS A 89 26.26 -11.85 -22.29
CA LYS A 89 25.10 -11.49 -23.09
C LYS A 89 25.56 -11.09 -24.50
N ARG A 90 25.37 -11.99 -25.47
CA ARG A 90 25.57 -11.73 -26.90
C ARG A 90 24.23 -11.47 -27.58
#